data_AF-A0AA87ZKM0-F1
#
_entry.id   AF-A0AA87ZKM0-F1
#
_cell.length_a   1.000
_cell.length_b   1.000
_cell.length_c   1.000
_cell.angle_alpha   90.00
_cell.angle_beta   90.00
_cell.angle_gamma   90.00
#
_symmetry.space_group_name_H-M   'P 1'
#
loop_
_entity.id
_entity.type
_entity.pdbx_description
1 polymer ?
#
loop_
_entity_poly.entity_id
_entity_poly.type
_entity_poly.pdbx_seq_one_letter_code
_entity_poly.pdbx_strand_id
1 'polypeptide(L)'
;MAAIPGLNSLIPLSSKPCRTRTPLFPSLPSTTSLCFFTAKPTSSLSSKISTFSWKLGGAVSAVVSQESVTGSSSSGTDVFKLTYLEGNSWLWEVGGLKILVDPILVGNLDFGIPWLYDAAKKFLKNFQLSDLPEIDCLLITQSLDDHCHLKTLKPLSKKYPNLRVLATPNAKELLDPLFSNITYLEPGQSSVIEGSNGSKVKVQATAGPVLGPPWQRPENGYLVTSPLDQLTLYYEPHCVYNKNFLEKERADIVITPVIKQLLPNFTLVSGQDDAVQLAKLLNAKFIVPMKNGDLDSKGLLASVIQAEGTIESFKELLSKELPDAQVLEPTPGVPVEIQAP
;
A
#
# COMPACT_ATOMS: atom_id res chain seq x y z
N MET A 1 28.34 -43.05 -30.45
CA MET A 1 29.36 -43.88 -29.77
C MET A 1 29.18 -43.63 -28.28
N ALA A 2 28.45 -44.51 -27.59
CA ALA A 2 28.99 -45.65 -26.80
C ALA A 2 29.43 -45.16 -25.39
N ALA A 3 29.11 -45.76 -24.25
CA ALA A 3 28.24 -46.88 -23.87
C ALA A 3 28.02 -46.83 -22.33
N ILE A 4 26.89 -47.39 -21.88
CA ILE A 4 26.43 -47.77 -20.51
C ILE A 4 27.25 -49.03 -20.06
N PRO A 5 27.47 -49.46 -18.78
CA PRO A 5 26.45 -49.85 -17.75
C PRO A 5 26.82 -49.78 -16.24
N GLY A 6 25.84 -49.70 -15.32
CA GLY A 6 25.20 -50.84 -14.61
C GLY A 6 25.55 -50.74 -13.10
N LEU A 7 24.79 -51.19 -12.09
CA LEU A 7 23.74 -52.20 -12.00
C LEU A 7 23.11 -52.16 -10.56
N ASN A 8 21.80 -52.44 -10.45
CA ASN A 8 21.08 -53.25 -9.43
C ASN A 8 21.14 -52.89 -7.92
N SER A 9 20.13 -53.12 -7.05
CA SER A 9 18.83 -53.84 -7.05
C SER A 9 18.19 -53.61 -5.64
N LEU A 10 16.88 -53.35 -5.50
CA LEU A 10 15.82 -54.22 -4.91
C LEU A 10 16.21 -54.90 -3.56
N ILE A 11 15.49 -54.88 -2.42
CA ILE A 11 14.05 -55.02 -2.09
C ILE A 11 13.83 -54.80 -0.56
N PRO A 12 12.58 -54.69 -0.05
CA PRO A 12 12.21 -54.14 1.27
C PRO A 12 11.71 -55.18 2.32
N LEU A 13 11.59 -54.78 3.59
CA LEU A 13 10.75 -55.41 4.66
C LEU A 13 10.47 -54.36 5.75
N SER A 14 9.24 -53.92 6.01
CA SER A 14 8.14 -54.54 6.79
C SER A 14 8.44 -54.73 8.29
N SER A 15 7.76 -53.96 9.17
CA SER A 15 6.78 -54.46 10.15
C SER A 15 6.55 -53.52 11.36
N LYS A 16 5.38 -52.86 11.39
CA LYS A 16 4.37 -52.71 12.48
C LYS A 16 4.74 -52.25 13.93
N PRO A 17 3.73 -51.73 14.68
CA PRO A 17 3.88 -50.57 15.57
C PRO A 17 4.03 -50.91 17.05
N CYS A 18 4.56 -49.96 17.83
CA CYS A 18 4.51 -50.01 19.29
C CYS A 18 3.95 -48.72 19.91
N ARG A 19 3.35 -48.91 21.08
CA ARG A 19 2.27 -48.18 21.73
C ARG A 19 2.81 -47.12 22.70
N THR A 20 2.06 -46.02 22.83
CA THR A 20 1.81 -45.21 24.06
C THR A 20 2.99 -44.70 24.89
N ARG A 21 3.12 -43.36 24.99
CA ARG A 21 3.16 -42.67 26.29
C ARG A 21 2.91 -41.15 26.17
N THR A 22 1.81 -40.72 26.78
CA THR A 22 1.48 -39.34 27.17
C THR A 22 2.43 -38.85 28.26
N PRO A 23 2.84 -37.57 28.28
CA PRO A 23 3.25 -36.89 29.49
C PRO A 23 2.09 -36.09 30.09
N LEU A 24 1.81 -36.38 31.36
CA LEU A 24 0.88 -35.68 32.25
C LEU A 24 1.43 -34.31 32.66
N PHE A 25 0.53 -33.33 32.72
CA PHE A 25 0.66 -32.07 33.45
C PHE A 25 0.82 -32.31 34.96
N PRO A 26 1.55 -31.46 35.70
CA PRO A 26 1.28 -31.20 37.10
C PRO A 26 0.44 -29.93 37.27
N SER A 27 -0.65 -30.11 38.02
CA SER A 27 -1.59 -29.11 38.50
C SER A 27 -1.02 -28.17 39.57
N LEU A 28 -1.67 -27.00 39.68
CA LEU A 28 -1.58 -25.95 40.70
C LEU A 28 -1.48 -26.41 42.16
N PRO A 29 -1.12 -25.47 43.05
CA PRO A 29 -1.97 -25.17 44.19
C PRO A 29 -2.48 -23.72 44.19
N SER A 30 -3.76 -23.61 44.51
CA SER A 30 -4.53 -22.39 44.72
C SER A 30 -4.43 -21.85 46.15
N THR A 31 -4.94 -20.61 46.29
CA THR A 31 -5.43 -19.90 47.49
C THR A 31 -4.45 -18.97 48.21
N THR A 32 -4.73 -17.66 48.15
CA THR A 32 -5.23 -16.90 49.30
C THR A 32 -6.12 -15.74 48.87
N SER A 33 -7.26 -15.67 49.56
CA SER A 33 -8.27 -14.62 49.59
C SER A 33 -7.72 -13.33 50.19
N LEU A 34 -8.20 -12.17 49.73
CA LEU A 34 -8.39 -11.00 50.60
C LEU A 34 -9.49 -10.09 50.04
N CYS A 35 -10.57 -10.02 50.81
CA CYS A 35 -11.74 -9.17 50.61
C CYS A 35 -11.47 -7.71 50.99
N PHE A 36 -12.16 -6.84 50.25
CA PHE A 36 -12.80 -5.56 50.62
C PHE A 36 -12.47 -4.92 51.98
N PHE A 37 -12.00 -3.67 51.92
CA PHE A 37 -12.47 -2.61 52.83
C PHE A 37 -12.75 -1.31 52.06
N THR A 38 -13.95 -0.80 52.27
CA THR A 38 -14.46 0.50 51.86
C THR A 38 -14.17 1.57 52.93
N ALA A 39 -13.72 2.76 52.53
CA ALA A 39 -14.12 4.04 53.13
C ALA A 39 -13.69 5.24 52.26
N LYS A 40 -14.64 6.14 51.98
CA LYS A 40 -14.51 7.49 51.36
C LYS A 40 -14.20 8.55 52.45
N PRO A 41 -14.25 9.88 52.19
CA PRO A 41 -13.46 10.72 51.27
C PRO A 41 -12.92 11.99 51.97
N THR A 42 -12.00 12.73 51.35
CA THR A 42 -11.80 14.17 51.67
C THR A 42 -11.43 15.02 50.44
N SER A 43 -12.32 15.99 50.18
CA SER A 43 -12.11 17.38 49.75
C SER A 43 -11.11 17.76 48.63
N SER A 44 -11.71 18.20 47.52
CA SER A 44 -11.52 19.48 46.81
C SER A 44 -10.11 19.98 46.49
N LEU A 45 -9.82 20.11 45.18
CA LEU A 45 -9.54 21.41 44.58
C LEU A 45 -9.91 21.41 43.10
N SER A 46 -10.73 22.39 42.73
CA SER A 46 -11.20 22.65 41.38
C SER A 46 -10.13 23.38 40.55
N SER A 47 -9.77 22.85 39.39
CA SER A 47 -9.19 23.63 38.30
C SER A 47 -10.11 23.55 37.08
N LYS A 48 -10.67 24.70 36.70
CA LYS A 48 -11.48 24.90 35.51
C LYS A 48 -10.57 24.78 34.29
N ILE A 49 -10.82 23.78 33.44
CA ILE A 49 -10.33 23.76 32.07
C ILE A 49 -11.55 23.91 31.17
N SER A 50 -11.59 25.04 30.45
CA SER A 50 -12.61 25.38 29.47
C SER A 50 -12.52 24.43 28.28
N THR A 51 -13.52 23.57 28.12
CA THR A 51 -13.71 22.77 26.92
C THR A 51 -14.33 23.65 25.83
N PHE A 52 -13.53 23.98 24.81
CA PHE A 52 -14.05 24.53 23.55
C PHE A 52 -14.72 23.40 22.77
N SER A 53 -16.05 23.36 22.81
CA SER A 53 -16.85 22.47 21.97
C SER A 53 -17.00 23.08 20.58
N TRP A 54 -16.31 22.53 19.57
CA TRP A 54 -16.70 22.74 18.18
C TRP A 54 -17.80 21.73 17.83
N LYS A 55 -19.04 22.22 17.81
CA LYS A 55 -20.13 21.55 17.10
C LYS A 55 -19.90 21.74 15.61
N LEU A 56 -19.49 20.70 14.91
CA LEU A 56 -19.68 20.61 13.46
C LEU A 56 -20.80 19.60 13.19
N GLY A 57 -22.03 20.13 13.12
CA GLY A 57 -23.10 19.50 12.37
C GLY A 57 -22.93 19.94 10.91
N GLY A 58 -22.71 18.97 10.03
CA GLY A 58 -22.56 19.22 8.60
C GLY A 58 -22.44 17.90 7.87
N ALA A 59 -23.59 17.30 7.54
CA ALA A 59 -23.64 16.22 6.58
C ALA A 59 -23.12 16.76 5.24
N VAL A 60 -21.94 16.32 4.82
CA VAL A 60 -21.39 16.66 3.50
C VAL A 60 -22.09 15.77 2.49
N SER A 61 -23.15 16.30 1.88
CA SER A 61 -23.75 15.72 0.69
C SER A 61 -22.88 16.13 -0.48
N ALA A 62 -22.12 15.19 -1.05
CA ALA A 62 -21.38 15.41 -2.27
C ALA A 62 -22.38 15.57 -3.42
N VAL A 63 -22.72 16.81 -3.74
CA VAL A 63 -23.50 17.16 -4.93
C VAL A 63 -22.61 16.90 -6.14
N VAL A 64 -22.93 15.85 -6.88
CA VAL A 64 -22.45 15.61 -8.25
C VAL A 64 -22.93 16.79 -9.09
N SER A 65 -22.03 17.73 -9.36
CA SER A 65 -22.27 18.71 -10.42
C SER A 65 -22.08 17.99 -11.74
N GLN A 66 -23.18 17.75 -12.45
CA GLN A 66 -23.14 17.38 -13.85
C GLN A 66 -22.60 18.58 -14.62
N GLU A 67 -21.30 18.55 -14.92
CA GLU A 67 -20.73 19.46 -15.89
C GLU A 67 -21.00 18.90 -17.28
N SER A 68 -21.68 19.71 -18.08
CA SER A 68 -22.10 19.43 -19.43
C SER A 68 -20.90 19.13 -20.33
N VAL A 69 -21.01 18.03 -21.09
CA VAL A 69 -20.11 17.68 -22.19
C VAL A 69 -20.11 18.80 -23.23
N THR A 70 -19.07 19.63 -23.20
CA THR A 70 -18.69 20.49 -24.32
C THR A 70 -17.18 20.67 -24.35
N GLY A 71 -16.55 20.18 -25.42
CA GLY A 71 -15.24 20.65 -25.86
C GLY A 71 -14.06 19.80 -25.44
N SER A 72 -13.68 18.87 -26.32
CA SER A 72 -12.31 18.39 -26.45
C SER A 72 -11.36 19.59 -26.59
N SER A 73 -10.74 20.03 -25.50
CA SER A 73 -9.48 20.76 -25.57
C SER A 73 -8.38 19.77 -25.20
N SER A 74 -7.82 19.12 -26.21
CA SER A 74 -6.50 18.52 -26.11
C SER A 74 -5.51 19.64 -25.81
N SER A 75 -5.30 19.97 -24.53
CA SER A 75 -4.00 20.46 -24.13
C SER A 75 -3.04 19.35 -24.56
N GLY A 76 -2.09 19.65 -25.46
CA GLY A 76 -1.07 18.69 -25.92
C GLY A 76 -0.06 18.32 -24.82
N THR A 77 -0.52 18.32 -23.58
CA THR A 77 0.25 18.25 -22.34
C THR A 77 -0.34 17.11 -21.52
N ASP A 78 0.50 16.14 -21.16
CA ASP A 78 0.11 15.07 -20.26
C ASP A 78 -0.17 15.60 -18.86
N VAL A 79 -1.18 15.02 -18.23
CA VAL A 79 -1.61 15.36 -16.86
C VAL A 79 -1.79 14.07 -16.08
N PHE A 80 -1.23 14.05 -14.87
CA PHE A 80 -1.56 13.09 -13.83
C PHE A 80 -2.48 13.74 -12.81
N LYS A 81 -3.57 13.06 -12.46
CA LYS A 81 -4.43 13.42 -11.34
C LYS A 81 -4.36 12.31 -10.30
N LEU A 82 -3.81 12.63 -9.14
CA LEU A 82 -3.46 11.65 -8.10
C LEU A 82 -4.36 11.86 -6.88
N THR A 83 -5.23 10.90 -6.60
CA THR A 83 -6.12 10.95 -5.43
C THR A 83 -5.65 9.93 -4.40
N TYR A 84 -5.14 10.42 -3.27
CA TYR A 84 -4.74 9.57 -2.16
C TYR A 84 -5.98 9.07 -1.41
N LEU A 85 -6.08 7.76 -1.23
CA LEU A 85 -7.23 7.13 -0.55
C LEU A 85 -6.89 6.60 0.84
N GLU A 86 -5.77 7.00 1.45
CA GLU A 86 -5.21 6.51 2.72
C GLU A 86 -4.64 5.08 2.68
N GLY A 87 -3.62 4.83 3.51
CA GLY A 87 -2.86 3.58 3.47
C GLY A 87 -1.99 3.52 2.22
N ASN A 88 -2.00 2.38 1.53
CA ASN A 88 -1.37 2.26 0.21
C ASN A 88 -2.33 2.56 -0.95
N SER A 89 -3.57 2.94 -0.65
CA SER A 89 -4.62 3.06 -1.67
C SER A 89 -4.55 4.38 -2.45
N TRP A 90 -4.65 4.28 -3.77
CA TRP A 90 -4.72 5.43 -4.66
C TRP A 90 -5.72 5.24 -5.79
N LEU A 91 -6.23 6.36 -6.31
CA LEU A 91 -6.85 6.43 -7.63
C LEU A 91 -6.04 7.42 -8.48
N TRP A 92 -5.47 6.94 -9.58
CA TRP A 92 -4.74 7.75 -10.53
C TRP A 92 -5.54 7.93 -11.81
N GLU A 93 -5.55 9.14 -12.35
CA GLU A 93 -6.06 9.43 -13.69
C GLU A 93 -4.91 9.93 -14.57
N VAL A 94 -4.67 9.28 -15.71
CA VAL A 94 -3.63 9.64 -16.68
C VAL A 94 -4.08 9.24 -18.08
N GLY A 95 -4.01 10.16 -19.06
CA GLY A 95 -4.48 9.87 -20.42
C GLY A 95 -5.97 9.53 -20.53
N GLY A 96 -6.78 9.95 -19.54
CA GLY A 96 -8.19 9.58 -19.41
C GLY A 96 -8.43 8.17 -18.84
N LEU A 97 -7.37 7.41 -18.53
CA LEU A 97 -7.47 6.11 -17.86
C LEU A 97 -7.49 6.28 -16.35
N LYS A 98 -8.33 5.52 -15.67
CA LYS A 98 -8.44 5.46 -14.20
C LYS A 98 -7.85 4.15 -13.66
N ILE A 99 -6.75 4.28 -12.94
CA ILE A 99 -6.00 3.16 -12.35
C ILE A 99 -6.22 3.17 -10.84
N LEU A 100 -6.86 2.12 -10.32
CA LEU A 100 -7.02 1.89 -8.89
C LEU A 100 -5.81 1.09 -8.37
N VAL A 101 -5.15 1.59 -7.33
CA VAL A 101 -3.91 1.00 -6.80
C VAL A 101 -4.10 0.57 -5.36
N ASP A 102 -3.73 -0.67 -5.06
CA ASP A 102 -3.70 -1.26 -3.70
C ASP A 102 -4.92 -0.89 -2.82
N PRO A 103 -6.16 -1.17 -3.25
CA PRO A 103 -7.36 -0.65 -2.62
C PRO A 103 -7.70 -1.35 -1.29
N ILE A 104 -7.79 -0.57 -0.21
CA ILE A 104 -8.36 -0.94 1.08
C ILE A 104 -9.62 -0.09 1.27
N LEU A 105 -10.76 -0.57 0.79
CA LEU A 105 -12.02 0.20 0.74
C LEU A 105 -13.18 -0.50 1.48
N VAL A 106 -12.97 -1.73 1.94
CA VAL A 106 -13.99 -2.53 2.63
C VAL A 106 -13.42 -3.06 3.94
N GLY A 107 -13.96 -2.56 5.05
CA GLY A 107 -13.51 -2.91 6.38
C GLY A 107 -12.12 -2.38 6.72
N ASN A 108 -11.65 -2.76 7.90
CA ASN A 108 -10.33 -2.37 8.39
C ASN A 108 -9.24 -3.32 7.88
N LEU A 109 -8.01 -2.80 7.87
CA LEU A 109 -6.80 -3.59 7.68
C LEU A 109 -6.45 -4.31 8.98
N ASP A 110 -6.46 -5.65 8.98
CA ASP A 110 -6.24 -6.45 10.18
C ASP A 110 -5.33 -7.67 10.00
N PHE A 111 -4.79 -7.89 8.80
CA PHE A 111 -3.93 -9.04 8.47
C PHE A 111 -4.56 -10.40 8.85
N GLY A 112 -5.89 -10.48 8.92
CA GLY A 112 -6.63 -11.66 9.38
C GLY A 112 -6.58 -11.94 10.89
N ILE A 113 -5.92 -11.08 11.68
CA ILE A 113 -5.76 -11.24 13.14
C ILE A 113 -6.10 -9.91 13.86
N PRO A 114 -7.40 -9.54 13.98
CA PRO A 114 -7.82 -8.22 14.48
C PRO A 114 -7.34 -7.83 15.89
N TRP A 115 -7.11 -8.81 16.76
CA TRP A 115 -6.59 -8.53 18.11
C TRP A 115 -5.10 -8.15 18.09
N LEU A 116 -4.35 -8.59 17.08
CA LEU A 116 -2.94 -8.27 16.89
C LEU A 116 -2.77 -6.90 16.25
N TYR A 117 -3.54 -6.64 15.17
CA TYR A 117 -3.55 -5.37 14.47
C TYR A 117 -4.94 -5.13 13.86
N ASP A 118 -5.46 -3.92 14.02
CA ASP A 118 -6.70 -3.47 13.40
C ASP A 118 -6.58 -1.97 13.13
N ALA A 119 -6.57 -1.56 11.86
CA ALA A 119 -6.36 -0.20 11.42
C ALA A 119 -7.47 0.30 10.50
N ALA A 120 -8.13 1.39 10.93
CA ALA A 120 -9.16 2.07 10.15
C ALA A 120 -8.59 3.33 9.49
N LYS A 121 -9.19 3.73 8.37
CA LYS A 121 -8.93 5.05 7.75
C LYS A 121 -9.28 6.18 8.72
N LYS A 122 -8.51 7.27 8.71
CA LYS A 122 -8.74 8.44 9.57
C LYS A 122 -9.78 9.37 8.97
N PHE A 123 -9.69 9.63 7.65
CA PHE A 123 -10.45 10.68 6.99
C PHE A 123 -11.59 10.14 6.11
N LEU A 124 -11.30 9.15 5.27
CA LEU A 124 -12.22 8.55 4.30
C LEU A 124 -13.02 7.38 4.88
N LYS A 125 -13.51 7.52 6.11
CA LYS A 125 -14.24 6.46 6.84
C LYS A 125 -15.51 5.96 6.14
N ASN A 126 -16.14 6.83 5.34
CA ASN A 126 -17.38 6.54 4.64
C ASN A 126 -17.18 6.27 3.14
N PHE A 127 -15.93 6.36 2.63
CA PHE A 127 -15.64 6.12 1.23
C PHE A 127 -15.70 4.62 0.95
N GLN A 128 -16.53 4.23 0.00
CA GLN A 128 -16.85 2.84 -0.30
C GLN A 128 -16.63 2.52 -1.78
N LEU A 129 -16.70 1.23 -2.12
CA LEU A 129 -16.61 0.77 -3.51
C LEU A 129 -17.65 1.41 -4.44
N SER A 130 -18.81 1.82 -3.93
CA SER A 130 -19.84 2.54 -4.69
C SER A 130 -19.40 3.92 -5.14
N ASP A 131 -18.49 4.55 -4.41
CA ASP A 131 -18.05 5.93 -4.61
C ASP A 131 -16.90 6.02 -5.62
N LEU A 132 -16.30 4.87 -5.95
CA LEU A 132 -15.33 4.79 -7.05
C LEU A 132 -16.01 5.14 -8.38
N PRO A 133 -15.31 5.91 -9.25
CA PRO A 133 -15.72 6.00 -10.64
C PRO A 133 -15.60 4.63 -11.33
N GLU A 134 -16.01 4.58 -12.59
CA GLU A 134 -15.59 3.49 -13.46
C GLU A 134 -14.05 3.47 -13.53
N ILE A 135 -13.47 2.28 -13.42
CA ILE A 135 -12.02 2.07 -13.38
C ILE A 135 -11.61 1.18 -14.55
N ASP A 136 -10.47 1.50 -15.16
CA ASP A 136 -9.97 0.78 -16.34
C ASP A 136 -8.99 -0.32 -15.95
N CYS A 137 -8.26 -0.12 -14.84
CA CYS A 137 -7.23 -1.04 -14.39
C CYS A 137 -7.13 -1.08 -12.86
N LEU A 138 -6.92 -2.28 -12.32
CA LEU A 138 -6.41 -2.49 -10.97
C LEU A 138 -4.90 -2.72 -11.04
N LEU A 139 -4.14 -2.05 -10.18
CA LEU A 139 -2.70 -2.26 -10.01
C LEU A 139 -2.43 -2.76 -8.58
N ILE A 140 -1.81 -3.94 -8.46
CA ILE A 140 -1.40 -4.52 -7.18
C ILE A 140 0.12 -4.58 -7.09
N THR A 141 0.70 -3.90 -6.11
CA THR A 141 2.16 -3.84 -5.93
C THR A 141 2.72 -5.00 -5.16
N GLN A 142 2.03 -5.43 -4.10
CA GLN A 142 2.51 -6.48 -3.20
C GLN A 142 1.41 -7.49 -2.89
N SER A 143 1.78 -8.70 -2.46
CA SER A 143 0.81 -9.72 -2.04
C SER A 143 0.32 -9.58 -0.60
N LEU A 144 0.86 -8.66 0.20
CA LEU A 144 0.48 -8.46 1.60
C LEU A 144 -0.88 -7.76 1.74
N ASP A 145 -1.56 -7.96 2.87
CA ASP A 145 -2.94 -7.51 3.10
C ASP A 145 -3.12 -5.99 3.06
N ASP A 146 -2.07 -5.21 3.32
CA ASP A 146 -2.04 -3.75 3.21
C ASP A 146 -1.90 -3.25 1.75
N HIS A 147 -1.85 -4.17 0.79
CA HIS A 147 -1.86 -3.92 -0.65
C HIS A 147 -2.92 -4.75 -1.38
N CYS A 148 -2.86 -6.08 -1.22
CA CYS A 148 -3.74 -7.08 -1.82
C CYS A 148 -4.92 -7.41 -0.90
N HIS A 149 -5.68 -6.40 -0.48
CA HIS A 149 -6.68 -6.56 0.57
C HIS A 149 -7.91 -7.37 0.10
N LEU A 150 -7.95 -8.67 0.40
CA LEU A 150 -8.99 -9.59 -0.08
C LEU A 150 -10.42 -9.19 0.28
N LYS A 151 -10.65 -8.52 1.42
CA LYS A 151 -11.99 -8.03 1.80
C LYS A 151 -12.51 -6.98 0.82
N THR A 152 -11.60 -6.19 0.24
CA THR A 152 -11.91 -5.21 -0.81
C THR A 152 -11.97 -5.87 -2.18
N LEU A 153 -11.00 -6.74 -2.50
CA LEU A 153 -10.88 -7.32 -3.83
C LEU A 153 -12.01 -8.30 -4.20
N LYS A 154 -12.54 -9.07 -3.24
CA LYS A 154 -13.66 -10.00 -3.48
C LYS A 154 -14.95 -9.32 -3.97
N PRO A 155 -15.48 -8.26 -3.32
CA PRO A 155 -16.62 -7.53 -3.86
C PRO A 155 -16.26 -6.69 -5.09
N LEU A 156 -15.02 -6.17 -5.20
CA LEU A 156 -14.57 -5.45 -6.39
C LEU A 156 -14.61 -6.34 -7.64
N SER A 157 -14.15 -7.59 -7.55
CA SER A 157 -14.16 -8.50 -8.69
C SER A 157 -15.56 -8.90 -9.13
N LYS A 158 -16.53 -8.92 -8.22
CA LYS A 158 -17.95 -9.10 -8.54
C LYS A 158 -18.53 -7.86 -9.24
N LYS A 159 -18.11 -6.66 -8.81
CA LYS A 159 -18.54 -5.39 -9.41
C LYS A 159 -17.97 -5.21 -10.82
N TYR A 160 -16.72 -5.62 -11.05
CA TYR A 160 -16.01 -5.49 -12.33
C TYR A 160 -15.39 -6.84 -12.77
N PRO A 161 -16.20 -7.78 -13.30
CA PRO A 161 -15.75 -9.14 -13.60
C PRO A 161 -14.70 -9.23 -14.72
N ASN A 162 -14.60 -8.22 -15.57
CA ASN A 162 -13.65 -8.16 -16.69
C ASN A 162 -12.52 -7.14 -16.46
N LEU A 163 -12.40 -6.61 -15.24
CA LEU A 163 -11.40 -5.60 -14.89
C LEU A 163 -10.01 -6.12 -15.25
N ARG A 164 -9.25 -5.31 -16.00
CA ARG A 164 -7.84 -5.57 -16.24
C ARG A 164 -7.08 -5.41 -14.93
N VAL A 165 -6.24 -6.38 -14.59
CA VAL A 165 -5.40 -6.36 -13.40
C VAL A 165 -3.94 -6.47 -13.82
N LEU A 166 -3.11 -5.53 -13.36
CA LEU A 166 -1.65 -5.63 -13.40
C LEU A 166 -1.15 -5.90 -11.98
N ALA A 167 -0.30 -6.91 -11.79
CA ALA A 167 0.08 -7.32 -10.44
C ALA A 167 1.49 -7.90 -10.33
N THR A 168 2.04 -7.86 -9.11
CA THR A 168 3.20 -8.69 -8.72
C THR A 168 2.88 -10.19 -8.88
N PRO A 169 3.81 -11.02 -9.37
CA PRO A 169 3.65 -12.47 -9.41
C PRO A 169 3.40 -13.10 -8.03
N ASN A 170 3.85 -12.46 -6.94
CA ASN A 170 3.63 -12.97 -5.58
C ASN A 170 2.15 -12.99 -5.19
N ALA A 171 1.31 -12.14 -5.79
CA ALA A 171 -0.13 -12.09 -5.50
C ALA A 171 -0.95 -13.14 -6.27
N LYS A 172 -0.29 -14.04 -7.03
CA LYS A 172 -0.97 -14.95 -7.95
C LYS A 172 -2.04 -15.82 -7.29
N GLU A 173 -1.69 -16.51 -6.21
CA GLU A 173 -2.60 -17.43 -5.50
C GLU A 173 -3.82 -16.70 -4.92
N LEU A 174 -3.67 -15.42 -4.60
CA LEU A 174 -4.72 -14.57 -4.04
C LEU A 174 -5.67 -14.02 -5.12
N LEU A 175 -5.12 -13.68 -6.30
CA LEU A 175 -5.84 -12.98 -7.36
C LEU A 175 -6.47 -13.91 -8.40
N ASP A 176 -5.85 -15.05 -8.72
CA ASP A 176 -6.37 -16.03 -9.69
C ASP A 176 -7.83 -16.46 -9.40
N PRO A 177 -8.26 -16.67 -8.13
CA PRO A 177 -9.65 -17.01 -7.83
C PRO A 177 -10.64 -15.85 -7.99
N LEU A 178 -10.16 -14.60 -8.13
CA LEU A 178 -10.99 -13.39 -8.11
C LEU A 178 -11.16 -12.76 -9.49
N PHE A 179 -10.09 -12.72 -10.29
CA PHE A 179 -10.08 -12.01 -11.58
C PHE A 179 -9.62 -12.94 -12.71
N SER A 180 -10.15 -12.71 -13.91
CA SER A 180 -9.85 -13.51 -15.11
C SER A 180 -8.88 -12.83 -16.08
N ASN A 181 -8.73 -11.51 -16.00
CA ASN A 181 -7.92 -10.69 -16.91
C ASN A 181 -6.72 -10.10 -16.15
N ILE A 182 -5.75 -10.96 -15.81
CA ILE A 182 -4.59 -10.58 -15.00
C ILE A 182 -3.31 -10.71 -15.82
N THR A 183 -2.47 -9.67 -15.78
CA THR A 183 -1.09 -9.70 -16.25
C THR A 183 -0.15 -9.57 -15.05
N TYR A 184 0.60 -10.61 -14.76
CA TYR A 184 1.65 -10.59 -13.75
C TYR A 184 2.94 -10.05 -14.36
N LEU A 185 3.56 -9.06 -13.71
CA LEU A 185 4.76 -8.38 -14.21
C LEU A 185 5.95 -8.66 -13.28
N GLU A 186 6.94 -9.40 -13.76
CA GLU A 186 8.24 -9.49 -13.09
C GLU A 186 9.02 -8.17 -13.27
N PRO A 187 9.93 -7.80 -12.36
CA PRO A 187 10.78 -6.62 -12.52
C PRO A 187 11.45 -6.53 -13.90
N GLY A 188 11.32 -5.39 -14.56
CA GLY A 188 11.80 -5.15 -15.93
C GLY A 188 10.77 -5.46 -17.02
N GLN A 189 9.68 -6.16 -16.71
CA GLN A 189 8.57 -6.34 -17.65
C GLN A 189 7.66 -5.12 -17.67
N SER A 190 6.99 -4.92 -18.79
CA SER A 190 6.01 -3.84 -18.96
C SER A 190 4.74 -4.33 -19.65
N SER A 191 3.66 -3.59 -19.43
CA SER A 191 2.38 -3.75 -20.09
C SER A 191 1.84 -2.37 -20.48
N VAL A 192 0.98 -2.33 -21.49
CA VAL A 192 0.29 -1.10 -21.90
C VAL A 192 -1.18 -1.23 -21.55
N ILE A 193 -1.72 -0.21 -20.90
CA ILE A 193 -3.14 -0.02 -20.68
C ILE A 193 -3.64 0.85 -21.83
N GLU A 194 -4.51 0.31 -22.67
CA GLU A 194 -5.17 1.04 -23.75
C GLU A 194 -6.58 1.45 -23.32
N GLY A 195 -6.86 2.75 -23.38
CA GLY A 195 -8.16 3.34 -23.06
C GLY A 195 -9.13 3.32 -24.24
N SER A 196 -10.41 3.49 -23.95
CA SER A 196 -11.47 3.56 -24.97
C SER A 196 -11.32 4.76 -25.92
N ASN A 197 -10.62 5.81 -25.49
CA ASN A 197 -10.22 6.97 -26.29
C ASN A 197 -8.95 6.74 -27.14
N GLY A 198 -8.38 5.52 -27.13
CA GLY A 198 -7.15 5.18 -27.84
C GLY A 198 -5.86 5.62 -27.14
N SER A 199 -5.94 6.20 -25.93
CA SER A 199 -4.77 6.55 -25.14
C SER A 199 -4.03 5.28 -24.68
N LYS A 200 -2.71 5.38 -24.52
CA LYS A 200 -1.86 4.27 -24.12
C LYS A 200 -0.97 4.70 -22.97
N VAL A 201 -1.14 4.06 -21.82
CA VAL A 201 -0.30 4.27 -20.64
C VAL A 201 0.57 3.05 -20.44
N LYS A 202 1.90 3.25 -20.43
CA LYS A 202 2.85 2.16 -20.19
C LYS A 202 3.08 2.00 -18.70
N VAL A 203 3.02 0.76 -18.21
CA VAL A 203 3.32 0.39 -16.83
C VAL A 203 4.48 -0.60 -16.84
N GLN A 204 5.55 -0.32 -16.10
CA GLN A 204 6.74 -1.16 -16.00
C GLN A 204 7.01 -1.51 -14.54
N ALA A 205 7.14 -2.81 -14.24
CA ALA A 205 7.48 -3.28 -12.90
C ALA A 205 8.95 -3.04 -12.60
N THR A 206 9.24 -2.66 -11.35
CA THR A 206 10.59 -2.51 -10.80
C THR A 206 10.72 -3.36 -9.54
N ALA A 207 11.92 -3.84 -9.23
CA ALA A 207 12.14 -4.62 -8.02
C ALA A 207 12.10 -3.73 -6.76
N GLY A 208 11.16 -4.03 -5.87
CA GLY A 208 11.04 -3.49 -4.53
C GLY A 208 11.65 -4.41 -3.47
N PRO A 209 11.10 -4.46 -2.23
CA PRO A 209 11.64 -5.27 -1.15
C PRO A 209 11.37 -6.78 -1.34
N VAL A 210 12.27 -7.61 -0.79
CA VAL A 210 12.01 -9.05 -0.61
C VAL A 210 11.34 -9.25 0.75
N LEU A 211 10.02 -9.43 0.74
CA LEU A 211 9.21 -9.58 1.95
C LEU A 211 8.96 -11.05 2.26
N GLY A 212 9.96 -11.67 2.89
CA GLY A 212 9.94 -13.09 3.24
C GLY A 212 11.34 -13.68 3.28
N PRO A 213 11.48 -15.00 3.11
CA PRO A 213 12.78 -15.62 2.99
C PRO A 213 13.61 -15.02 1.84
N PRO A 214 14.95 -14.98 1.94
CA PRO A 214 15.80 -14.25 0.99
C PRO A 214 15.78 -14.81 -0.45
N TRP A 215 15.21 -16.00 -0.67
CA TRP A 215 15.01 -16.61 -1.98
C TRP A 215 13.62 -16.32 -2.59
N GLN A 216 12.75 -15.61 -1.88
CA GLN A 216 11.47 -15.17 -2.41
C GLN A 216 11.68 -14.09 -3.48
N ARG A 217 10.76 -14.01 -4.44
CA ARG A 217 10.77 -12.92 -5.42
C ARG A 217 10.56 -11.57 -4.71
N PRO A 218 11.21 -10.49 -5.16
CA PRO A 218 10.88 -9.17 -4.66
C PRO A 218 9.42 -8.82 -4.99
N GLU A 219 8.82 -7.97 -4.16
CA GLU A 219 7.60 -7.25 -4.53
C GLU A 219 7.90 -6.15 -5.56
N ASN A 220 6.86 -5.51 -6.08
CA ASN A 220 7.01 -4.51 -7.14
C ASN A 220 6.88 -3.08 -6.64
N GLY A 221 7.72 -2.20 -7.17
CA GLY A 221 7.36 -0.81 -7.48
C GLY A 221 6.97 -0.69 -8.96
N TYR A 222 6.45 0.46 -9.40
CA TYR A 222 6.07 0.66 -10.81
C TYR A 222 6.46 2.03 -11.36
N LEU A 223 6.96 2.03 -12.60
CA LEU A 223 7.00 3.21 -13.46
C LEU A 223 5.72 3.25 -14.31
N VAL A 224 5.08 4.40 -14.38
CA VAL A 224 3.87 4.67 -15.16
C VAL A 224 4.14 5.86 -16.08
N THR A 225 4.22 5.60 -17.37
CA THR A 225 4.52 6.60 -18.39
C THR A 225 3.23 7.04 -19.08
N SER A 226 3.03 8.36 -19.12
CA SER A 226 1.88 9.00 -19.76
C SER A 226 1.87 8.85 -21.29
N PRO A 227 0.72 9.06 -21.96
CA PRO A 227 0.58 8.74 -23.39
C PRO A 227 1.49 9.50 -24.36
N LEU A 228 1.85 10.75 -24.06
CA LEU A 228 2.76 11.55 -24.88
C LEU A 228 4.23 11.43 -24.42
N ASP A 229 4.51 10.54 -23.46
CA ASP A 229 5.84 10.33 -22.87
C ASP A 229 6.45 11.61 -22.26
N GLN A 230 5.58 12.54 -21.81
CA GLN A 230 6.02 13.82 -21.22
C GLN A 230 6.19 13.75 -19.70
N LEU A 231 5.47 12.85 -19.05
CA LEU A 231 5.56 12.59 -17.62
C LEU A 231 5.69 11.09 -17.34
N THR A 232 6.63 10.75 -16.45
CA THR A 232 6.69 9.42 -15.84
C THR A 232 6.53 9.52 -14.32
N LEU A 233 5.63 8.69 -13.78
CA LEU A 233 5.41 8.51 -12.36
C LEU A 233 6.12 7.25 -11.89
N TYR A 234 6.85 7.33 -10.77
CA TYR A 234 7.37 6.20 -10.04
C TYR A 234 6.61 6.02 -8.72
N TYR A 235 6.07 4.82 -8.50
CA TYR A 235 5.43 4.43 -7.25
C TYR A 235 6.26 3.38 -6.53
N GLU A 236 6.72 3.72 -5.34
CA GLU A 236 7.45 2.84 -4.44
C GLU A 236 6.78 2.83 -3.05
N PRO A 237 5.96 1.80 -2.75
CA PRO A 237 5.09 1.81 -1.58
C PRO A 237 5.79 1.79 -0.22
N HIS A 238 7.06 1.35 -0.14
CA HIS A 238 7.79 1.19 1.13
C HIS A 238 9.11 1.96 1.19
N CYS A 239 9.42 2.74 0.16
CA CYS A 239 10.72 3.42 -0.01
C CYS A 239 11.90 2.44 -0.02
N VAL A 240 11.70 1.20 -0.50
CA VAL A 240 12.74 0.17 -0.62
C VAL A 240 12.82 -0.31 -2.05
N TYR A 241 13.90 0.06 -2.75
CA TYR A 241 14.01 -0.08 -4.19
C TYR A 241 15.38 -0.61 -4.63
N ASN A 242 15.43 -1.23 -5.81
CA ASN A 242 16.68 -1.65 -6.42
C ASN A 242 17.41 -0.47 -7.10
N LYS A 243 18.46 0.04 -6.44
CA LYS A 243 19.27 1.18 -6.93
C LYS A 243 19.88 0.94 -8.32
N ASN A 244 20.45 -0.24 -8.57
CA ASN A 244 21.09 -0.57 -9.86
C ASN A 244 20.07 -0.68 -11.01
N PHE A 245 18.82 -1.00 -10.68
CA PHE A 245 17.74 -0.96 -11.66
C PHE A 245 17.37 0.50 -11.97
N LEU A 246 17.09 1.29 -10.94
CA LEU A 246 16.57 2.65 -11.10
C LEU A 246 17.62 3.68 -11.58
N GLU A 247 18.92 3.43 -11.43
CA GLU A 247 19.97 4.36 -11.93
C GLU A 247 19.90 4.62 -13.44
N LYS A 248 19.21 3.75 -14.19
CA LYS A 248 19.03 3.83 -15.64
C LYS A 248 17.67 4.40 -16.03
N GLU A 249 16.82 4.67 -15.05
CA GLU A 249 15.46 5.12 -15.22
C GLU A 249 15.32 6.60 -14.84
N ARG A 250 14.21 7.21 -15.24
CA ARG A 250 13.84 8.59 -14.91
C ARG A 250 12.38 8.60 -14.48
N ALA A 251 12.03 9.48 -13.54
CA ALA A 251 10.64 9.76 -13.21
C ALA A 251 10.50 11.21 -12.78
N ASP A 252 9.51 11.92 -13.33
CA ASP A 252 9.18 13.28 -12.97
C ASP A 252 8.44 13.34 -11.63
N ILE A 253 7.60 12.34 -11.37
CA ILE A 253 6.75 12.24 -10.19
C ILE A 253 7.19 11.01 -9.37
N VAL A 254 7.42 11.18 -8.08
CA VAL A 254 7.70 10.07 -7.15
C VAL A 254 6.63 10.03 -6.06
N ILE A 255 5.88 8.94 -5.99
CA ILE A 255 5.01 8.61 -4.84
C ILE A 255 5.76 7.61 -3.96
N THR A 256 6.07 8.00 -2.73
CA THR A 256 6.77 7.14 -1.76
C THR A 256 6.47 7.60 -0.33
N PRO A 257 6.59 6.72 0.69
CA PRO A 257 6.63 7.15 2.08
C PRO A 257 7.84 8.03 2.34
N VAL A 258 7.66 9.05 3.18
CA VAL A 258 8.76 9.92 3.63
C VAL A 258 8.96 9.87 5.15
N ILE A 259 8.05 9.24 5.89
CA ILE A 259 8.15 9.01 7.34
C ILE A 259 8.38 7.52 7.54
N LYS A 260 9.40 7.15 8.32
CA LYS A 260 9.70 5.75 8.57
C LYS A 260 8.67 5.14 9.52
N GLN A 261 8.39 3.85 9.35
CA GLN A 261 7.67 3.04 10.33
C GLN A 261 8.57 1.93 10.82
N LEU A 262 8.78 1.86 12.13
CA LEU A 262 9.76 1.00 12.76
C LEU A 262 9.08 0.05 13.75
N LEU A 263 9.51 -1.21 13.73
CA LEU A 263 9.37 -2.14 14.84
C LEU A 263 10.71 -2.24 15.58
N PRO A 264 10.73 -2.77 16.82
CA PRO A 264 11.98 -3.07 17.49
C PRO A 264 12.90 -3.93 16.59
N ASN A 265 14.04 -3.36 16.19
CA ASN A 265 15.06 -3.97 15.32
C ASN A 265 14.64 -4.25 13.86
N PHE A 266 13.53 -3.70 13.37
CA PHE A 266 13.09 -3.94 11.99
C PHE A 266 12.41 -2.70 11.39
N THR A 267 12.85 -2.29 10.20
CA THR A 267 12.21 -1.21 9.43
C THR A 267 11.08 -1.79 8.60
N LEU A 268 9.84 -1.39 8.88
CA LEU A 268 8.67 -1.77 8.08
C LEU A 268 8.58 -0.92 6.81
N VAL A 269 8.73 0.39 6.98
CA VAL A 269 8.63 1.39 5.91
C VAL A 269 9.81 2.34 6.02
N SER A 270 10.56 2.51 4.93
CA SER A 270 11.66 3.48 4.84
C SER A 270 11.15 4.90 4.56
N GLY A 271 12.03 5.90 4.63
CA GLY A 271 11.67 7.29 4.44
C GLY A 271 12.84 8.23 4.73
N GLN A 272 12.56 9.53 4.87
CA GLN A 272 13.56 10.57 5.15
C GLN A 272 14.70 10.54 4.10
N ASP A 273 15.94 10.29 4.51
CA ASP A 273 17.11 10.25 3.64
C ASP A 273 16.94 9.24 2.48
N ASP A 274 16.27 8.11 2.70
CA ASP A 274 16.04 7.10 1.66
C ASP A 274 15.13 7.65 0.54
N ALA A 275 14.13 8.46 0.91
CA ALA A 275 13.20 9.08 -0.02
C ALA A 275 13.87 10.23 -0.80
N VAL A 276 14.76 10.99 -0.15
CA VAL A 276 15.58 12.00 -0.83
C VAL A 276 16.54 11.35 -1.82
N GLN A 277 17.18 10.24 -1.44
CA GLN A 277 18.03 9.46 -2.35
C GLN A 277 17.23 8.93 -3.54
N LEU A 278 16.00 8.46 -3.32
CA LEU A 278 15.13 7.98 -4.39
C LEU A 278 14.79 9.10 -5.38
N ALA A 279 14.33 10.23 -4.86
CA ALA A 279 14.01 11.40 -5.68
C ALA A 279 15.22 11.86 -6.48
N LYS A 280 16.41 11.88 -5.86
CA LYS A 280 17.67 12.25 -6.52
C LYS A 280 18.07 11.25 -7.60
N LEU A 281 17.96 9.96 -7.33
CA LEU A 281 18.30 8.88 -8.27
C LEU A 281 17.47 9.00 -9.56
N LEU A 282 16.17 9.27 -9.43
CA LEU A 282 15.23 9.39 -10.55
C LEU A 282 15.18 10.78 -11.18
N ASN A 283 15.88 11.76 -10.59
CA ASN A 283 15.83 13.17 -10.97
C ASN A 283 14.39 13.72 -10.95
N ALA A 284 13.67 13.45 -9.86
CA ALA A 284 12.28 13.80 -9.67
C ALA A 284 12.07 15.32 -9.56
N LYS A 285 10.99 15.80 -10.17
CA LYS A 285 10.52 17.20 -10.09
C LYS A 285 9.43 17.35 -9.04
N PHE A 286 8.60 16.33 -8.87
CA PHE A 286 7.49 16.31 -7.94
C PHE A 286 7.61 15.10 -7.02
N ILE A 287 7.61 15.34 -5.72
CA ILE A 287 7.50 14.29 -4.71
C ILE A 287 6.11 14.40 -4.12
N VAL A 288 5.37 13.30 -4.14
CA VAL A 288 4.03 13.19 -3.57
C VAL A 288 4.11 12.24 -2.37
N PRO A 289 4.33 12.75 -1.15
CA PRO A 289 4.52 11.91 0.02
C PRO A 289 3.25 11.11 0.32
N MET A 290 3.40 9.82 0.60
CA MET A 290 2.30 9.02 1.13
C MET A 290 2.47 8.74 2.62
N LYS A 291 1.35 8.70 3.34
CA LYS A 291 1.30 8.45 4.78
C LYS A 291 0.65 7.09 5.05
N ASN A 292 1.26 6.02 4.53
CA ASN A 292 0.66 4.68 4.54
C ASN A 292 0.40 4.13 5.96
N GLY A 293 1.23 4.49 6.93
CA GLY A 293 1.04 4.15 8.35
C GLY A 293 0.08 5.08 9.12
N ASP A 294 -0.42 6.16 8.52
CA ASP A 294 -1.26 7.16 9.20
C ASP A 294 -2.73 6.73 9.27
N LEU A 295 -2.98 5.64 10.00
CA LEU A 295 -4.28 5.02 10.22
C LEU A 295 -4.68 5.07 11.70
N ASP A 296 -5.98 4.99 11.99
CA ASP A 296 -6.49 4.79 13.35
C ASP A 296 -6.28 3.32 13.74
N SER A 297 -5.06 2.98 14.18
CA SER A 297 -4.65 1.61 14.51
C SER A 297 -4.75 1.27 15.99
N LYS A 298 -5.15 0.03 16.30
CA LYS A 298 -5.14 -0.57 17.65
C LYS A 298 -4.62 -2.01 17.60
N GLY A 299 -4.40 -2.59 18.77
CA GLY A 299 -3.87 -3.96 18.92
C GLY A 299 -2.43 -3.96 19.43
N LEU A 300 -1.91 -5.16 19.69
CA LEU A 300 -0.57 -5.34 20.25
C LEU A 300 0.51 -4.78 19.31
N LEU A 301 0.40 -5.04 18.01
CA LEU A 301 1.39 -4.60 17.02
C LEU A 301 1.38 -3.06 16.87
N ALA A 302 0.21 -2.44 16.90
CA ALA A 302 0.09 -0.99 16.84
C ALA A 302 0.80 -0.29 18.00
N SER A 303 0.86 -0.92 19.19
CA SER A 303 1.52 -0.34 20.37
C SER A 303 3.05 -0.33 20.31
N VAL A 304 3.65 -1.10 19.40
CA VAL A 304 5.11 -1.21 19.25
C VAL A 304 5.66 -0.55 17.99
N ILE A 305 4.78 -0.12 17.06
CA ILE A 305 5.18 0.63 15.87
C ILE A 305 5.53 2.06 16.27
N GLN A 306 6.68 2.54 15.79
CA GLN A 306 7.16 3.90 16.02
C GLN A 306 7.34 4.62 14.68
N ALA A 307 6.91 5.87 14.62
CA ALA A 307 7.15 6.75 13.48
C ALA A 307 8.45 7.54 13.71
N GLU A 308 9.30 7.63 12.70
CA GLU A 308 10.53 8.43 12.74
C GLU A 308 10.58 9.41 11.55
N GLY A 309 10.85 10.68 11.88
CA GLY A 309 10.90 11.79 10.92
C GLY A 309 9.56 12.52 10.76
N THR A 310 9.60 13.68 10.10
CA THR A 310 8.42 14.47 9.76
C THR A 310 8.44 14.89 8.29
N ILE A 311 7.33 15.47 7.82
CA ILE A 311 7.30 16.06 6.47
C ILE A 311 8.25 17.25 6.38
N GLU A 312 8.35 18.06 7.44
CA GLU A 312 9.20 19.25 7.49
C GLU A 312 10.68 18.86 7.44
N SER A 313 11.10 17.85 8.21
CA SER A 313 12.48 17.36 8.15
C SER A 313 12.81 16.78 6.77
N PHE A 314 11.87 16.06 6.15
CA PHE A 314 12.03 15.57 4.78
C PHE A 314 12.18 16.72 3.78
N LYS A 315 11.33 17.75 3.84
CA LYS A 315 11.42 18.93 2.96
C LYS A 315 12.76 19.64 3.11
N GLU A 316 13.25 19.79 4.36
CA GLU A 316 14.56 20.38 4.62
C GLU A 316 15.69 19.58 3.95
N LEU A 317 15.71 18.27 4.12
CA LEU A 317 16.69 17.39 3.48
C LEU A 317 16.59 17.45 1.94
N LEU A 318 15.37 17.40 1.39
CA LEU A 318 15.13 17.45 -0.04
C LEU A 318 15.65 18.75 -0.66
N SER A 319 15.34 19.91 -0.06
CA SER A 319 15.77 21.21 -0.56
C SER A 319 17.30 21.40 -0.65
N LYS A 320 18.07 20.63 0.13
CA LYS A 320 19.54 20.64 0.08
C LYS A 320 20.08 19.86 -1.12
N GLU A 321 19.38 18.80 -1.53
CA GLU A 321 19.82 17.87 -2.58
C GLU A 321 19.16 18.13 -3.94
N LEU A 322 17.91 18.60 -3.93
CA LEU A 322 17.05 18.89 -5.09
C LEU A 322 16.25 20.19 -4.82
N PRO A 323 16.89 21.37 -4.94
CA PRO A 323 16.27 22.65 -4.60
C PRO A 323 15.06 23.02 -5.46
N ASP A 324 15.00 22.51 -6.69
CA ASP A 324 13.91 22.78 -7.64
C ASP A 324 12.75 21.78 -7.53
N ALA A 325 12.90 20.73 -6.72
CA ALA A 325 11.87 19.72 -6.56
C ALA A 325 10.75 20.22 -5.63
N GLN A 326 9.50 19.95 -6.02
CA GLN A 326 8.32 20.36 -5.30
C GLN A 326 7.73 19.19 -4.51
N VAL A 327 7.40 19.43 -3.25
CA VAL A 327 6.67 18.46 -2.41
C VAL A 327 5.20 18.79 -2.43
N LEU A 328 4.39 17.89 -3.00
CA LEU A 328 2.95 18.02 -3.12
C LEU A 328 2.27 17.09 -2.10
N GLU A 329 1.84 17.63 -0.97
CA GLU A 329 1.19 16.86 0.08
C GLU A 329 -0.27 16.55 -0.28
N PRO A 330 -0.62 15.27 -0.52
CA PRO A 330 -1.98 14.92 -0.87
C PRO A 330 -2.92 15.06 0.34
N THR A 331 -4.10 15.64 0.12
CA THR A 331 -5.20 15.57 1.07
C THR A 331 -6.05 14.34 0.72
N PRO A 332 -6.35 13.43 1.67
CA PRO A 332 -7.16 12.25 1.40
C PRO A 332 -8.48 12.58 0.67
N GLY A 333 -8.73 11.90 -0.44
CA GLY A 333 -9.93 12.07 -1.28
C GLY A 333 -9.94 13.32 -2.16
N VAL A 334 -8.92 14.19 -2.07
CA VAL A 334 -8.79 15.37 -2.92
C VAL A 334 -7.71 15.10 -3.98
N PRO A 335 -8.02 15.27 -5.28
CA PRO A 335 -7.05 15.06 -6.33
C PRO A 335 -5.96 16.13 -6.34
N VAL A 336 -4.71 15.70 -6.53
CA VAL A 336 -3.57 16.56 -6.86
C VAL A 336 -3.29 16.43 -8.36
N GLU A 337 -3.34 17.55 -9.08
CA GLU A 337 -3.04 17.58 -10.52
C GLU A 337 -1.58 17.99 -10.77
N ILE A 338 -0.90 17.25 -11.65
CA ILE A 338 0.48 17.49 -12.05
C ILE A 338 0.51 17.46 -13.57
N GLN A 339 0.98 18.55 -14.18
CA GLN A 339 1.05 18.73 -15.63
C GLN A 339 2.50 18.74 -16.09
N ALA A 340 2.75 18.34 -17.33
CA ALA A 340 4.09 18.45 -17.90
C ALA A 340 4.51 19.94 -17.96
N PRO A 341 5.79 20.26 -17.69
CA PRO A 341 6.30 21.63 -17.69
C PRO A 341 6.13 22.40 -19.00
#